data_AF-F1CZQ3-F1
#
_entry.id   AF-F1CZQ3-F1
#
_cell.length_a   1.000
_cell.length_b   1.000
_cell.length_c   1.000
_cell.angle_alpha   90.00
_cell.angle_beta   90.00
_cell.angle_gamma   90.00
#
_symmetry.space_group_name_H-M   'P 1'
#
loop_
_entity.id
_entity.type
_entity.pdbx_description
1 polymer ?
#
loop_
_entity_poly.entity_id
_entity_poly.type
_entity_poly.pdbx_seq_one_letter_code
_entity_poly.pdbx_strand_id
1 'polypeptide(L)'
;MATTAAAATNIPLNCGLFSSQGFFGSTRGFQTRKSEKMNVKRVAGGVIKAVIELKPPPYPLDALQPHMSRETFEYHWGKHHRAYVDNLNKQIVGTELDGKPLEEIIIDTYNKGDFLPPFNNAAQAWNHEFFWGSMKPGGGGEPSGELLDLINRDFGSFEAFVKEFKAAAATQFGSGWAWLVYKANRLDVGNAVNPRPSDDDKKLAVVKSPNAVNPLVWDYFPLLTLDVWEHAYYLDFQNRRPDYISIFMEKLVSWEAVSLRLESAKAQAAEREREELKKRENEENGGPISEAKEVYLESDADDAEAV
;
A
#
# COMPACT_ATOMS: atom_id res chain seq x y z
N MET A 1 49.64 41.59 -12.49
CA MET A 1 48.89 41.03 -13.63
C MET A 1 47.49 40.70 -13.15
N ALA A 2 46.51 41.33 -13.80
CA ALA A 2 45.06 41.17 -13.79
C ALA A 2 44.35 40.38 -12.67
N THR A 3 43.68 41.13 -11.79
CA THR A 3 42.40 40.80 -11.14
C THR A 3 41.28 41.42 -11.96
N THR A 4 40.23 40.66 -12.32
CA THR A 4 39.02 41.18 -12.97
C THR A 4 37.80 40.98 -12.08
N ALA A 5 37.20 42.11 -11.71
CA ALA A 5 35.91 42.22 -11.04
C ALA A 5 34.78 42.28 -12.08
N ALA A 6 33.64 41.67 -11.77
CA ALA A 6 32.42 41.70 -12.57
C ALA A 6 31.62 42.97 -12.27
N ALA A 7 31.19 43.68 -13.32
CA ALA A 7 30.30 44.82 -13.26
C ALA A 7 28.92 44.43 -13.81
N ALA A 8 27.87 44.76 -13.06
CA ALA A 8 26.47 44.68 -13.46
C ALA A 8 26.05 45.95 -14.21
N THR A 9 25.24 45.81 -15.26
CA THR A 9 24.54 46.93 -15.90
C THR A 9 23.08 46.56 -16.21
N ASN A 10 22.18 47.35 -15.63
CA ASN A 10 20.75 47.45 -15.94
C ASN A 10 20.53 48.30 -17.21
N ILE A 11 19.63 47.88 -18.10
CA ILE A 11 19.02 48.72 -19.16
C ILE A 11 17.54 48.27 -19.37
N PRO A 12 16.58 49.19 -19.68
CA PRO A 12 15.21 49.14 -19.15
C PRO A 12 14.13 48.61 -20.11
N LEU A 13 12.93 48.47 -19.55
CA LEU A 13 11.64 48.19 -20.21
C LEU A 13 11.34 49.17 -21.35
N ASN A 14 10.84 48.63 -22.46
CA ASN A 14 10.11 49.41 -23.47
C ASN A 14 8.75 48.79 -23.75
N CYS A 15 7.72 49.65 -23.68
CA CYS A 15 6.31 49.33 -23.78
C CYS A 15 5.88 49.41 -25.26
N GLY A 16 5.40 48.31 -25.83
CA GLY A 16 4.90 48.26 -27.21
C GLY A 16 3.42 47.90 -27.25
N LEU A 17 2.58 48.89 -27.59
CA LEU A 17 1.18 48.73 -27.95
C LEU A 17 1.06 47.97 -29.28
N PHE A 18 0.25 46.92 -29.32
CA PHE A 18 -0.31 46.40 -30.58
C PHE A 18 -1.80 46.09 -30.43
N SER A 19 -2.51 46.50 -31.48
CA SER A 19 -3.95 46.57 -31.62
C SER A 19 -4.59 45.21 -31.87
N SER A 20 -5.89 45.15 -31.55
CA SER A 20 -6.83 44.04 -31.65
C SER A 20 -7.00 43.47 -33.07
N GLN A 21 -7.18 42.15 -33.16
CA GLN A 21 -8.22 41.53 -33.99
C GLN A 21 -8.55 40.12 -33.47
N GLY A 22 -9.84 39.86 -33.31
CA GLY A 22 -10.37 38.68 -32.62
C GLY A 22 -10.44 37.44 -33.49
N PHE A 23 -10.36 36.29 -32.82
CA PHE A 23 -10.77 35.00 -33.34
C PHE A 23 -11.70 34.33 -32.32
N PHE A 24 -12.94 34.08 -32.73
CA PHE A 24 -13.91 33.26 -32.03
C PHE A 24 -13.43 31.81 -32.01
N GLY A 25 -13.19 31.27 -30.81
CA GLY A 25 -12.85 29.87 -30.57
C GLY A 25 -13.67 29.34 -29.41
N SER A 26 -14.57 28.40 -29.71
CA SER A 26 -15.52 27.74 -28.82
C SER A 26 -14.89 27.21 -27.52
N THR A 27 -15.36 27.70 -26.37
CA THR A 27 -15.04 27.16 -25.05
C THR A 27 -15.76 25.83 -24.85
N ARG A 28 -15.08 24.73 -25.16
CA ARG A 28 -15.53 23.40 -24.74
C ARG A 28 -15.28 23.29 -23.23
N GLY A 29 -16.36 23.44 -22.46
CA GLY A 29 -16.34 23.38 -21.01
C GLY A 29 -15.66 22.11 -20.52
N PHE A 30 -14.63 22.29 -19.68
CA PHE A 30 -14.05 21.22 -18.90
C PHE A 30 -15.12 20.76 -17.90
N GLN A 31 -15.81 19.66 -18.20
CA GLN A 31 -16.62 18.97 -17.21
C GLN A 31 -15.68 18.33 -16.21
N THR A 32 -15.56 18.97 -15.05
CA THR A 32 -15.02 18.33 -13.86
C THR A 32 -15.91 17.13 -13.52
N ARG A 33 -15.36 15.91 -13.68
CA ARG A 33 -15.95 14.72 -13.07
C ARG A 33 -15.95 14.96 -11.56
N LYS A 34 -17.13 15.14 -10.96
CA LYS A 34 -17.31 15.13 -9.51
C LYS A 34 -16.74 13.80 -8.99
N SER A 35 -15.75 13.85 -8.11
CA SER A 35 -15.39 12.66 -7.34
C SER A 35 -16.57 12.38 -6.40
N GLU A 36 -17.08 11.16 -6.46
CA GLU A 36 -18.14 10.71 -5.58
C GLU A 36 -17.48 10.48 -4.20
N LYS A 37 -17.69 11.42 -3.27
CA LYS A 37 -17.08 11.36 -1.94
C LYS A 37 -17.74 10.23 -1.15
N MET A 38 -17.00 9.15 -0.95
CA MET A 38 -17.33 8.13 0.05
C MET A 38 -17.29 8.79 1.44
N ASN A 39 -18.43 8.84 2.13
CA ASN A 39 -18.54 9.36 3.49
C ASN A 39 -18.71 8.19 4.46
N VAL A 40 -17.86 8.13 5.50
CA VAL A 40 -18.02 7.17 6.60
C VAL A 40 -19.28 7.50 7.37
N LYS A 41 -20.28 6.61 7.36
CA LYS A 41 -21.57 6.83 8.04
C LYS A 41 -21.51 6.30 9.48
N ARG A 42 -22.22 7.00 10.36
CA ARG A 42 -22.48 6.51 11.72
C ARG A 42 -23.63 5.50 11.67
N VAL A 43 -23.45 4.37 12.34
CA VAL A 43 -24.50 3.36 12.50
C VAL A 43 -25.18 3.59 13.85
N ALA A 44 -26.49 3.85 13.85
CA ALA A 44 -27.26 4.01 15.08
C ALA A 44 -27.65 2.64 15.66
N GLY A 45 -27.25 2.35 16.90
CA GLY A 45 -27.83 1.26 17.71
C GLY A 45 -27.09 -0.08 17.78
N GLY A 46 -25.81 -0.16 17.39
CA GLY A 46 -25.00 -1.39 17.51
C GLY A 46 -24.25 -1.51 18.84
N VAL A 47 -24.02 -2.75 19.30
CA VAL A 47 -23.02 -3.05 20.34
C VAL A 47 -21.65 -2.63 19.82
N ILE A 48 -20.92 -1.79 20.56
CA ILE A 48 -19.56 -1.35 20.22
C ILE A 48 -18.65 -2.58 20.15
N LYS A 49 -18.01 -2.83 19.00
CA LYS A 49 -17.05 -3.94 18.80
C LYS A 49 -15.61 -3.49 18.65
N ALA A 50 -15.37 -2.20 18.43
CA ALA A 50 -14.06 -1.66 18.10
C ALA A 50 -13.08 -1.83 19.26
N VAL A 51 -12.26 -2.88 19.17
CA VAL A 51 -11.08 -3.11 20.00
C VAL A 51 -9.95 -3.53 19.08
N ILE A 52 -9.30 -2.55 18.45
CA ILE A 52 -7.95 -2.77 17.92
C ILE A 52 -7.01 -2.74 19.12
N GLU A 53 -6.29 -3.83 19.35
CA GLU A 53 -5.37 -3.97 20.48
C GLU A 53 -3.94 -3.62 20.08
N LEU A 54 -3.22 -2.94 20.97
CA LEU A 54 -1.78 -2.75 20.82
C LEU A 54 -1.09 -4.07 21.14
N LYS A 55 -0.74 -4.84 20.11
CA LYS A 55 -0.02 -6.10 20.30
C LYS A 55 1.38 -5.83 20.85
N PRO A 56 1.83 -6.58 21.88
CA PRO A 56 3.21 -6.51 22.32
C PRO A 56 4.14 -7.01 21.20
N PRO A 57 5.38 -6.51 21.13
CA PRO A 57 6.38 -7.08 20.24
C PRO A 57 6.66 -8.54 20.58
N PRO A 58 7.19 -9.34 19.64
CA PRO A 58 7.44 -10.75 19.87
C PRO A 58 8.68 -11.03 20.75
N TYR A 59 9.29 -10.00 21.35
CA TYR A 59 10.47 -10.09 22.20
C TYR A 59 10.50 -8.92 23.22
N PRO A 60 11.29 -9.02 24.30
CA PRO A 60 11.46 -7.95 25.28
C PRO A 60 12.01 -6.64 24.68
N LEU A 61 11.71 -5.51 25.33
CA LEU A 61 12.03 -4.16 24.82
C LEU A 61 13.54 -3.87 24.70
N ASP A 62 14.39 -4.63 25.39
CA ASP A 62 15.85 -4.52 25.36
C ASP A 62 16.51 -5.61 24.49
N ALA A 63 15.73 -6.51 23.90
CA ALA A 63 16.26 -7.68 23.20
C ALA A 63 16.96 -7.36 21.86
N LEU A 64 16.79 -6.14 21.35
CA LEU A 64 17.46 -5.66 20.13
C LEU A 64 18.72 -4.84 20.41
N GLN A 65 19.13 -4.69 21.67
CA GLN A 65 20.40 -4.05 22.01
C GLN A 65 21.60 -4.84 21.47
N PRO A 66 22.70 -4.18 21.08
CA PRO A 66 22.94 -2.73 21.12
C PRO A 66 22.47 -1.98 19.84
N HIS A 67 21.69 -2.64 18.98
CA HIS A 67 21.38 -2.16 17.64
C HIS A 67 20.13 -1.26 17.56
N MET A 68 19.21 -1.44 18.49
CA MET A 68 18.12 -0.52 18.79
C MET A 68 18.01 -0.41 20.30
N SER A 69 18.03 0.81 20.84
CA SER A 69 17.98 0.98 22.29
C SER A 69 16.60 0.66 22.85
N ARG A 70 16.57 0.31 24.14
CA ARG A 70 15.33 0.16 24.89
C ARG A 70 14.51 1.46 24.88
N GLU A 71 15.19 2.61 24.91
CA GLU A 71 14.54 3.92 24.88
C GLU A 71 13.80 4.14 23.55
N THR A 72 14.45 3.90 22.40
CA THR A 72 13.79 3.89 21.09
C THR A 72 12.57 2.98 21.11
N PHE A 73 12.69 1.79 21.69
CA PHE A 73 11.58 0.85 21.79
C PHE A 73 10.39 1.42 22.61
N GLU A 74 10.65 1.95 23.80
CA GLU A 74 9.64 2.49 24.70
C GLU A 74 8.88 3.69 24.08
N TYR A 75 9.57 4.53 23.31
CA TYR A 75 8.93 5.61 22.56
C TYR A 75 8.19 5.09 21.33
N HIS A 76 8.84 4.28 20.50
CA HIS A 76 8.29 3.86 19.20
C HIS A 76 7.09 2.93 19.35
N TRP A 77 7.19 1.86 20.16
CA TRP A 77 6.05 0.99 20.45
C TRP A 77 5.15 1.60 21.53
N GLY A 78 5.72 2.02 22.66
CA GLY A 78 4.96 2.40 23.84
C GLY A 78 4.21 3.73 23.72
N LYS A 79 4.66 4.64 22.84
CA LYS A 79 4.01 5.95 22.59
C LYS A 79 3.47 6.07 21.16
N HIS A 80 4.31 5.94 20.13
CA HIS A 80 3.87 6.17 18.74
C HIS A 80 2.87 5.12 18.27
N HIS A 81 3.21 3.84 18.35
CA HIS A 81 2.30 2.74 17.97
C HIS A 81 1.00 2.77 18.81
N ARG A 82 1.13 2.95 20.14
CA ARG A 82 -0.03 3.12 21.02
C ARG A 82 -0.96 4.25 20.58
N ALA A 83 -0.41 5.42 20.25
CA ALA A 83 -1.22 6.56 19.83
C ALA A 83 -2.02 6.27 18.54
N TYR A 84 -1.44 5.54 17.58
CA TYR A 84 -2.16 5.14 16.37
C TYR A 84 -3.34 4.22 16.69
N VAL A 85 -3.14 3.21 17.54
CA VAL A 85 -4.20 2.30 17.98
C VAL A 85 -5.30 3.05 18.73
N ASP A 86 -4.94 3.88 19.71
CA ASP A 86 -5.91 4.65 20.52
C ASP A 86 -6.72 5.63 19.67
N ASN A 87 -6.08 6.30 18.71
CA ASN A 87 -6.74 7.25 17.82
C ASN A 87 -7.63 6.54 16.79
N LEU A 88 -7.19 5.40 16.26
CA LEU A 88 -8.02 4.59 15.36
C LEU A 88 -9.31 4.15 16.04
N ASN A 89 -9.22 3.61 17.26
CA ASN A 89 -10.40 3.18 18.03
C ASN A 89 -11.41 4.32 18.22
N LYS A 90 -10.93 5.54 18.51
CA LYS A 90 -11.79 6.74 18.60
C LYS A 90 -12.45 7.13 17.27
N GLN A 91 -11.81 6.83 16.15
CA GLN A 91 -12.32 7.17 14.81
C GLN A 91 -13.34 6.16 14.28
N ILE A 92 -13.21 4.88 14.64
CA ILE A 92 -14.05 3.80 14.07
C ILE A 92 -15.25 3.44 14.94
N VAL A 93 -15.24 3.74 16.24
CA VAL A 93 -16.34 3.38 17.15
C VAL A 93 -17.69 3.93 16.66
N GLY A 94 -18.68 3.04 16.51
CA GLY A 94 -20.02 3.41 16.05
C GLY A 94 -20.11 3.80 14.56
N THR A 95 -19.08 3.50 13.76
CA THR A 95 -19.09 3.64 12.30
C THR A 95 -19.25 2.28 11.61
N GLU A 96 -19.42 2.25 10.29
CA GLU A 96 -19.38 0.99 9.53
C GLU A 96 -18.01 0.28 9.53
N LEU A 97 -16.96 0.94 10.02
CA LEU A 97 -15.62 0.36 10.19
C LEU A 97 -15.50 -0.41 11.52
N ASP A 98 -16.47 -0.26 12.42
CA ASP A 98 -16.50 -0.90 13.72
C ASP A 98 -16.57 -2.44 13.57
N GLY A 99 -15.56 -3.14 14.07
CA GLY A 99 -15.45 -4.60 14.01
C GLY A 99 -14.92 -5.16 12.69
N LYS A 100 -14.51 -4.33 11.73
CA LYS A 100 -13.81 -4.81 10.53
C LYS A 100 -12.36 -5.21 10.85
N PRO A 101 -11.78 -6.17 10.10
CA PRO A 101 -10.34 -6.42 10.12
C PRO A 101 -9.54 -5.15 9.79
N LEU A 102 -8.35 -5.02 10.39
CA LEU A 102 -7.52 -3.82 10.23
C LEU A 102 -7.13 -3.58 8.76
N GLU A 103 -6.81 -4.66 8.04
CA GLU A 103 -6.48 -4.66 6.62
C GLU A 103 -7.63 -4.12 5.75
N GLU A 104 -8.87 -4.52 6.05
CA GLU A 104 -10.06 -4.03 5.35
C GLU A 104 -10.28 -2.53 5.61
N ILE A 105 -10.10 -2.08 6.86
CA ILE A 105 -10.20 -0.65 7.20
C ILE A 105 -9.18 0.15 6.38
N ILE A 106 -7.94 -0.34 6.25
CA ILE A 106 -6.88 0.32 5.47
C ILE A 106 -7.30 0.44 4.00
N ILE A 107 -7.74 -0.65 3.39
CA ILE A 107 -8.12 -0.67 1.98
C ILE A 107 -9.32 0.25 1.71
N ASP A 108 -10.36 0.17 2.54
CA ASP A 108 -11.58 0.97 2.40
C ASP A 108 -11.30 2.47 2.57
N THR A 109 -10.43 2.83 3.50
CA THR A 109 -10.15 4.23 3.84
C THR A 109 -9.03 4.85 3.00
N TYR A 110 -8.28 4.06 2.23
CA TYR A 110 -7.29 4.58 1.28
C TYR A 110 -7.93 5.38 0.12
N ASN A 111 -9.16 5.02 -0.26
CA ASN A 111 -10.00 5.81 -1.18
C ASN A 111 -9.23 6.42 -2.39
N LYS A 112 -8.49 5.59 -3.13
CA LYS A 112 -7.76 6.00 -4.35
C LYS A 112 -6.69 7.08 -4.16
N GLY A 113 -6.17 7.26 -2.94
CA GLY A 113 -5.23 8.34 -2.63
C GLY A 113 -5.87 9.53 -1.91
N ASP A 114 -7.21 9.63 -1.91
CA ASP A 114 -7.96 10.68 -1.20
C ASP A 114 -8.40 10.14 0.17
N PHE A 115 -7.42 9.87 1.02
CA PHE A 115 -7.56 9.11 2.26
C PHE A 115 -8.67 9.65 3.17
N LEU A 116 -9.53 8.75 3.65
CA LEU A 116 -10.49 9.06 4.71
C LEU A 116 -9.76 9.21 6.05
N PRO A 117 -10.30 9.97 7.01
CA PRO A 117 -9.61 10.28 8.27
C PRO A 117 -9.04 9.07 9.06
N PRO A 118 -9.67 7.88 9.06
CA PRO A 118 -9.12 6.72 9.78
C PRO A 118 -7.87 6.10 9.14
N PHE A 119 -7.62 6.34 7.85
CA PHE A 119 -6.56 5.67 7.08
C PHE A 119 -5.18 5.76 7.74
N ASN A 120 -4.76 6.96 8.12
CA ASN A 120 -3.42 7.17 8.66
C ASN A 120 -3.19 6.36 9.95
N ASN A 121 -4.16 6.32 10.85
CA ASN A 121 -4.03 5.57 12.09
C ASN A 121 -4.15 4.05 11.86
N ALA A 122 -5.05 3.62 10.97
CA ALA A 122 -5.20 2.22 10.58
C ALA A 122 -3.91 1.67 9.97
N ALA A 123 -3.40 2.36 8.96
CA ALA A 123 -2.20 1.93 8.26
C ALA A 123 -0.97 2.01 9.16
N GLN A 124 -0.81 3.05 9.99
CA GLN A 124 0.31 3.10 10.92
C GLN A 124 0.25 2.01 12.00
N ALA A 125 -0.92 1.68 12.55
CA ALA A 125 -1.05 0.57 13.48
C ALA A 125 -0.58 -0.75 12.84
N TRP A 126 -1.03 -1.03 11.61
CA TRP A 126 -0.62 -2.22 10.88
C TRP A 126 0.88 -2.21 10.53
N ASN A 127 1.41 -1.08 10.03
CA ASN A 127 2.82 -0.96 9.65
C ASN A 127 3.75 -1.24 10.82
N HIS A 128 3.43 -0.71 12.01
CA HIS A 128 4.23 -0.91 13.20
C HIS A 128 4.15 -2.35 13.70
N GLU A 129 2.96 -2.95 13.75
CA GLU A 129 2.82 -4.38 14.08
C GLU A 129 3.68 -5.25 13.14
N PHE A 130 3.61 -4.97 11.84
CA PHE A 130 4.41 -5.67 10.83
C PHE A 130 5.92 -5.44 10.98
N PHE A 131 6.33 -4.23 11.35
CA PHE A 131 7.72 -3.83 11.62
C PHE A 131 8.32 -4.59 12.81
N TRP A 132 7.60 -4.69 13.93
CA TRP A 132 8.10 -5.45 15.09
C TRP A 132 8.31 -6.92 14.75
N GLY A 133 7.41 -7.51 13.96
CA GLY A 133 7.56 -8.87 13.45
C GLY A 133 8.59 -9.03 12.33
N SER A 134 9.14 -7.94 11.79
CA SER A 134 10.20 -7.96 10.78
C SER A 134 11.60 -8.06 11.38
N MET A 135 11.72 -7.94 12.69
CA MET A 135 12.98 -8.01 13.43
C MET A 135 13.00 -9.19 14.40
N LYS A 136 14.20 -9.60 14.81
CA LYS A 136 14.40 -10.52 15.94
C LYS A 136 15.75 -10.27 16.64
N PRO A 137 15.89 -10.67 17.92
CA PRO A 137 17.20 -10.74 18.58
C PRO A 137 18.13 -11.68 17.81
N GLY A 138 19.36 -11.25 17.56
CA GLY A 138 20.32 -12.02 16.75
C GLY A 138 19.89 -12.23 15.30
N GLY A 139 19.14 -11.27 14.74
CA GLY A 139 18.74 -11.27 13.33
C GLY A 139 19.88 -10.87 12.38
N GLY A 140 19.48 -10.50 11.16
CA GLY A 140 20.42 -10.20 10.07
C GLY A 140 20.94 -11.47 9.39
N GLY A 141 22.13 -11.37 8.79
CA GLY A 141 22.67 -12.41 7.91
C GLY A 141 21.91 -12.48 6.58
N GLU A 142 21.89 -13.67 5.98
CA GLU A 142 21.21 -13.93 4.71
C GLU A 142 19.99 -14.86 4.90
N PRO A 143 18.94 -14.73 4.10
CA PRO A 143 17.87 -15.72 4.06
C PRO A 143 18.40 -17.02 3.45
N SER A 144 17.58 -18.08 3.53
CA SER A 144 17.90 -19.37 2.93
C SER A 144 16.67 -19.96 2.23
N GLY A 145 16.88 -21.06 1.52
CA GLY A 145 15.81 -21.76 0.79
C GLY A 145 15.15 -20.89 -0.28
N GLU A 146 13.85 -21.09 -0.45
CA GLU A 146 13.10 -20.46 -1.54
C GLU A 146 13.16 -18.93 -1.54
N LEU A 147 13.24 -18.29 -0.37
CA LEU A 147 13.35 -16.83 -0.30
C LEU A 147 14.67 -16.35 -0.93
N LEU A 148 15.79 -17.02 -0.64
CA LEU A 148 17.08 -16.69 -1.24
C LEU A 148 17.07 -16.96 -2.75
N ASP A 149 16.45 -18.05 -3.19
CA ASP A 149 16.33 -18.39 -4.61
C ASP A 149 15.54 -17.31 -5.38
N LEU A 150 14.41 -16.84 -4.83
CA LEU A 150 13.64 -15.75 -5.43
C LEU A 150 14.40 -14.42 -5.41
N ILE A 151 15.14 -14.13 -4.35
CA ILE A 151 15.98 -12.94 -4.29
C ILE A 151 17.05 -12.98 -5.38
N ASN A 152 17.76 -14.09 -5.54
CA ASN A 152 18.77 -14.25 -6.57
C ASN A 152 18.16 -14.20 -7.97
N ARG A 153 16.95 -14.73 -8.17
CA ARG A 153 16.22 -14.64 -9.44
C ARG A 153 15.85 -13.20 -9.79
N ASP A 154 15.28 -12.45 -8.84
CA ASP A 154 14.63 -11.17 -9.12
C ASP A 154 15.59 -9.98 -9.03
N PHE A 155 16.64 -10.08 -8.22
CA PHE A 155 17.63 -9.02 -8.01
C PHE A 155 19.03 -9.39 -8.52
N GLY A 156 19.24 -10.64 -8.95
CA GLY A 156 20.52 -11.17 -9.42
C GLY A 156 21.42 -11.71 -8.31
N SER A 157 21.40 -11.09 -7.13
CA SER A 157 22.06 -11.61 -5.92
C SER A 157 21.47 -11.02 -4.64
N PHE A 158 21.76 -11.63 -3.49
CA PHE A 158 21.37 -11.07 -2.19
C PHE A 158 21.97 -9.68 -1.96
N GLU A 159 23.23 -9.46 -2.32
CA GLU A 159 23.91 -8.16 -2.17
C GLU A 159 23.27 -7.09 -3.05
N ALA A 160 22.85 -7.45 -4.26
CA ALA A 160 22.12 -6.55 -5.15
C ALA A 160 20.76 -6.15 -4.56
N PHE A 161 20.01 -7.11 -4.00
CA PHE A 161 18.79 -6.83 -3.25
C PHE A 161 19.05 -5.90 -2.06
N VAL A 162 20.05 -6.18 -1.22
CA VAL A 162 20.37 -5.35 -0.06
C VAL A 162 20.70 -3.93 -0.51
N LYS A 163 21.48 -3.76 -1.58
CA LYS A 163 21.80 -2.44 -2.14
C LYS A 163 20.54 -1.69 -2.58
N GLU A 164 19.62 -2.36 -3.27
CA GLU A 164 18.36 -1.77 -3.72
C GLU A 164 17.46 -1.38 -2.54
N PHE A 165 17.30 -2.27 -1.55
CA PHE A 165 16.51 -2.02 -0.35
C PHE A 165 17.08 -0.85 0.47
N LYS A 166 18.40 -0.83 0.70
CA LYS A 166 19.08 0.28 1.40
C LYS A 166 18.89 1.60 0.65
N ALA A 167 18.98 1.60 -0.68
CA ALA A 167 18.77 2.79 -1.49
C ALA A 167 17.32 3.29 -1.42
N ALA A 168 16.33 2.40 -1.47
CA ALA A 168 14.91 2.76 -1.33
C ALA A 168 14.64 3.42 0.04
N ALA A 169 15.13 2.82 1.12
CA ALA A 169 15.01 3.35 2.48
C ALA A 169 15.71 4.71 2.65
N ALA A 170 16.93 4.87 2.13
CA ALA A 170 17.68 6.12 2.24
C ALA A 170 17.03 7.26 1.43
N THR A 171 16.48 6.95 0.25
CA THR A 171 15.94 7.94 -0.68
C THR A 171 14.44 8.22 -0.49
N GLN A 172 13.80 7.61 0.51
CA GLN A 172 12.46 8.02 0.92
C GLN A 172 12.55 9.40 1.58
N PHE A 173 12.15 10.46 0.87
CA PHE A 173 12.21 11.80 1.42
C PHE A 173 11.13 12.01 2.49
N GLY A 174 11.51 12.64 3.60
CA GLY A 174 10.65 12.80 4.76
C GLY A 174 10.36 11.48 5.47
N SER A 175 9.11 11.34 5.93
CA SER A 175 8.60 10.19 6.66
C SER A 175 8.06 9.12 5.72
N GLY A 176 8.23 7.85 6.07
CA GLY A 176 7.76 6.75 5.24
C GLY A 176 8.39 5.41 5.60
N TRP A 177 8.29 4.48 4.66
CA TRP A 177 8.66 3.08 4.84
C TRP A 177 9.35 2.54 3.59
N ALA A 178 10.24 1.57 3.76
CA ALA A 178 10.77 0.75 2.68
C ALA A 178 10.31 -0.69 2.84
N TRP A 179 10.01 -1.36 1.73
CA TRP A 179 9.36 -2.67 1.71
C TRP A 179 10.02 -3.61 0.73
N LEU A 180 10.14 -4.88 1.12
CA LEU A 180 10.20 -6.00 0.19
C LEU A 180 8.78 -6.54 0.05
N VAL A 181 8.30 -6.70 -1.17
CA VAL A 181 6.96 -7.20 -1.46
C VAL A 181 7.02 -8.37 -2.43
N TYR A 182 6.04 -9.26 -2.35
CA TYR A 182 5.72 -10.22 -3.41
C TYR A 182 4.56 -9.69 -4.25
N LYS A 183 4.84 -9.42 -5.53
CA LYS A 183 3.86 -8.96 -6.52
C LYS A 183 3.26 -10.18 -7.21
N ALA A 184 2.16 -10.67 -6.66
CA ALA A 184 1.49 -11.84 -7.23
C ALA A 184 0.49 -11.50 -8.35
N ASN A 185 -0.06 -10.27 -8.36
CA ASN A 185 -1.26 -9.95 -9.13
C ASN A 185 -1.08 -8.85 -10.20
N ARG A 186 -1.79 -9.04 -11.31
CA ARG A 186 -2.07 -8.08 -12.41
C ARG A 186 -3.33 -7.24 -12.20
N LEU A 187 -3.97 -7.35 -11.03
CA LEU A 187 -5.26 -6.73 -10.82
C LEU A 187 -5.14 -5.20 -10.86
N ASP A 188 -6.02 -4.58 -11.64
CA ASP A 188 -6.32 -3.17 -11.52
C ASP A 188 -7.03 -2.98 -10.18
N VAL A 189 -6.25 -2.79 -9.10
CA VAL A 189 -6.80 -2.35 -7.82
C VAL A 189 -7.44 -0.99 -8.07
N GLY A 190 -8.77 -0.99 -8.20
CA GLY A 190 -9.56 0.23 -8.39
C GLY A 190 -9.38 1.28 -7.28
N ASN A 191 -8.65 0.93 -6.22
CA ASN A 191 -8.31 1.74 -5.07
C ASN A 191 -6.90 2.35 -5.11
N ALA A 192 -6.10 2.21 -6.18
CA ALA A 192 -4.82 2.91 -6.28
C ALA A 192 -4.46 3.32 -7.71
N VAL A 193 -3.83 4.50 -7.86
CA VAL A 193 -3.06 4.83 -9.07
C VAL A 193 -1.78 3.99 -9.02
N ASN A 194 -1.89 2.73 -9.42
CA ASN A 194 -0.79 1.77 -9.40
C ASN A 194 0.37 2.26 -10.29
N PRO A 195 1.66 2.06 -9.94
CA PRO A 195 2.66 1.85 -10.97
C PRO A 195 2.19 0.63 -11.78
N ARG A 196 1.86 0.87 -13.06
CA ARG A 196 1.10 -0.02 -13.95
C ARG A 196 1.47 -1.51 -13.78
N PRO A 197 0.50 -2.43 -13.82
CA PRO A 197 0.79 -3.86 -13.96
C PRO A 197 1.79 -4.08 -15.11
N SER A 198 2.85 -4.84 -14.83
CA SER A 198 3.84 -5.29 -15.81
C SER A 198 3.69 -6.80 -15.95
N ASP A 199 4.03 -7.37 -17.11
CA ASP A 199 3.85 -8.79 -17.39
C ASP A 199 4.61 -9.76 -16.45
N ASP A 200 5.56 -9.25 -15.65
CA ASP A 200 6.28 -10.02 -14.63
C ASP A 200 5.48 -10.15 -13.31
N ASP A 201 4.57 -11.12 -13.26
CA ASP A 201 3.95 -11.54 -11.99
C ASP A 201 4.81 -12.53 -11.23
N LYS A 202 4.45 -12.75 -9.96
CA LYS A 202 5.08 -13.72 -9.06
C LYS A 202 6.54 -13.38 -8.81
N LYS A 203 6.84 -12.08 -8.70
CA LYS A 203 8.17 -11.55 -8.43
C LYS A 203 8.26 -10.76 -7.13
N LEU A 204 9.45 -10.74 -6.57
CA LEU A 204 9.84 -9.82 -5.53
C LEU A 204 10.08 -8.43 -6.12
N ALA A 205 9.79 -7.41 -5.32
CA ALA A 205 10.12 -6.03 -5.64
C ALA A 205 10.47 -5.26 -4.37
N VAL A 206 11.36 -4.28 -4.49
CA VAL A 206 11.58 -3.26 -3.48
C VAL A 206 10.70 -2.05 -3.81
N VAL A 207 9.93 -1.58 -2.84
CA VAL A 207 9.14 -0.36 -2.95
C VAL A 207 9.34 0.52 -1.73
N LYS A 208 9.11 1.83 -1.87
CA LYS A 208 9.07 2.78 -0.76
C LYS A 208 7.77 3.54 -0.78
N SER A 209 7.29 3.95 0.38
CA SER A 209 6.00 4.62 0.53
C SER A 209 6.09 5.82 1.46
N PRO A 210 5.35 6.91 1.19
CA PRO A 210 5.32 8.07 2.04
C PRO A 210 4.38 7.88 3.23
N ASN A 211 4.73 8.49 4.36
CA ASN A 211 3.89 8.57 5.55
C ASN A 211 3.37 7.20 6.01
N ALA A 212 2.04 6.99 5.96
CA ALA A 212 1.37 5.78 6.42
C ALA A 212 1.12 4.75 5.31
N VAL A 213 1.32 5.11 4.04
CA VAL A 213 0.99 4.25 2.91
C VAL A 213 1.75 2.93 3.02
N ASN A 214 1.07 1.82 2.74
CA ASN A 214 1.68 0.49 2.73
C ASN A 214 1.23 -0.31 1.51
N PRO A 215 1.93 -1.40 1.15
CA PRO A 215 1.67 -2.09 -0.11
C PRO A 215 0.32 -2.83 -0.19
N LEU A 216 -0.44 -2.97 0.92
CA LEU A 216 -1.77 -3.59 0.89
C LEU A 216 -2.73 -2.84 -0.04
N VAL A 217 -2.60 -1.51 -0.09
CA VAL A 217 -3.45 -0.65 -0.94
C VAL A 217 -3.15 -0.80 -2.43
N TRP A 218 -2.05 -1.48 -2.77
CA TRP A 218 -1.64 -1.82 -4.13
C TRP A 218 -1.88 -3.31 -4.45
N ASP A 219 -2.52 -4.06 -3.53
CA ASP A 219 -2.66 -5.52 -3.58
C ASP A 219 -1.33 -6.27 -3.72
N TYR A 220 -0.28 -5.72 -3.11
CA TYR A 220 1.00 -6.42 -2.98
C TYR A 220 1.07 -7.08 -1.62
N PHE A 221 1.75 -8.23 -1.54
CA PHE A 221 2.00 -8.91 -0.27
C PHE A 221 3.27 -8.39 0.38
N PRO A 222 3.21 -7.65 1.50
CA PRO A 222 4.41 -7.18 2.19
C PRO A 222 5.14 -8.35 2.86
N LEU A 223 6.46 -8.41 2.69
CA LEU A 223 7.30 -9.46 3.27
C LEU A 223 8.25 -8.93 4.35
N LEU A 224 8.89 -7.79 4.08
CA LEU A 224 9.79 -7.07 4.99
C LEU A 224 9.47 -5.58 4.96
N THR A 225 9.57 -4.90 6.11
CA THR A 225 9.49 -3.44 6.15
C THR A 225 10.58 -2.83 7.03
N LEU A 226 10.95 -1.60 6.72
CA LEU A 226 11.79 -0.74 7.55
C LEU A 226 11.11 0.62 7.73
N ASP A 227 10.85 0.99 8.99
CA ASP A 227 10.40 2.34 9.35
C ASP A 227 11.56 3.33 9.16
N VAL A 228 11.37 4.34 8.30
CA VAL A 228 12.34 5.44 8.08
C VAL A 228 11.79 6.80 8.51
N TRP A 229 10.72 6.82 9.31
CA TRP A 229 10.37 7.98 10.13
C TRP A 229 11.50 8.25 11.13
N GLU A 230 11.80 9.52 11.37
CA GLU A 230 12.91 9.89 12.27
C GLU A 230 12.75 9.29 13.67
N HIS A 231 11.52 9.19 14.19
CA HIS A 231 11.28 8.58 15.51
C HIS A 231 11.79 7.13 15.64
N ALA A 232 11.98 6.41 14.53
CA ALA A 232 12.42 5.03 14.54
C ALA A 232 13.93 4.89 14.81
N TYR A 233 14.70 5.96 14.61
CA TYR A 233 16.17 5.90 14.68
C TYR A 233 16.83 7.13 15.31
N TYR A 234 16.12 8.23 15.57
CA TYR A 234 16.77 9.50 15.94
C TYR A 234 17.50 9.44 17.28
N LEU A 235 16.97 8.68 18.25
CA LEU A 235 17.61 8.52 19.56
C LEU A 235 18.94 7.77 19.47
N ASP A 236 19.03 6.79 18.56
CA ASP A 236 20.21 5.92 18.41
C ASP A 236 21.22 6.43 17.35
N PHE A 237 20.73 7.07 16.29
CA PHE A 237 21.51 7.41 15.09
C PHE A 237 21.43 8.89 14.68
N GLN A 238 20.51 9.68 15.26
CA GLN A 238 20.25 11.07 14.88
C GLN A 238 20.03 11.20 13.37
N ASN A 239 20.81 12.01 12.65
CA ASN A 239 20.68 12.20 11.21
C ASN A 239 21.26 11.04 10.36
N ARG A 240 21.91 10.05 10.99
CA ARG A 240 22.62 8.97 10.30
C ARG A 240 21.69 7.83 9.91
N ARG A 241 20.62 8.15 9.16
CA ARG A 241 19.69 7.16 8.59
C ARG A 241 20.40 6.03 7.84
N PRO A 242 21.46 6.27 7.03
CA PRO A 242 22.17 5.17 6.35
C PRO A 242 22.80 4.13 7.29
N ASP A 243 23.28 4.57 8.47
CA ASP A 243 23.87 3.68 9.48
C ASP A 243 22.78 2.82 10.11
N TYR A 244 21.64 3.42 10.47
CA TYR A 244 20.45 2.72 10.98
C TYR A 244 19.96 1.65 9.99
N ILE A 245 19.80 2.02 8.71
CA ILE A 245 19.37 1.08 7.66
C ILE A 245 20.37 -0.08 7.54
N SER A 246 21.67 0.21 7.62
CA SER A 246 22.71 -0.84 7.54
C SER A 246 22.65 -1.79 8.72
N ILE A 247 22.56 -1.26 9.94
CA ILE A 247 22.41 -2.05 11.16
C ILE A 247 21.14 -2.91 11.13
N PHE A 248 20.02 -2.35 10.66
CA PHE A 248 18.78 -3.10 10.52
C PHE A 248 18.98 -4.36 9.64
N MET A 249 19.51 -4.18 8.43
CA MET A 249 19.74 -5.28 7.49
C MET A 249 20.74 -6.31 8.03
N GLU A 250 21.80 -5.86 8.69
CA GLU A 250 22.91 -6.71 9.09
C GLU A 250 22.69 -7.44 10.42
N LYS A 251 21.81 -6.92 11.29
CA LYS A 251 21.70 -7.37 12.69
C LYS A 251 20.28 -7.60 13.20
N LEU A 252 19.25 -7.08 12.54
CA LEU A 252 17.89 -7.09 13.09
C LEU A 252 16.91 -7.91 12.28
N VAL A 253 17.03 -7.97 10.95
CA VAL A 253 16.04 -8.64 10.09
C VAL A 253 15.77 -10.09 10.52
N SER A 254 14.50 -10.44 10.66
CA SER A 254 14.06 -11.82 10.85
C SER A 254 13.75 -12.48 9.51
N TRP A 255 14.76 -13.10 8.88
CA TRP A 255 14.56 -13.80 7.60
C TRP A 255 13.56 -14.94 7.68
N GLU A 256 13.42 -15.60 8.83
CA GLU A 256 12.39 -16.61 9.08
C GLU A 256 10.97 -16.03 8.96
N ALA A 257 10.73 -14.85 9.52
CA ALA A 257 9.44 -14.18 9.39
C ALA A 257 9.16 -13.77 7.94
N VAL A 258 10.19 -13.31 7.22
CA VAL A 258 10.08 -12.97 5.79
C VAL A 258 9.75 -14.21 4.96
N SER A 259 10.40 -15.36 5.23
CA SER A 259 10.11 -16.63 4.55
C SER A 259 8.69 -17.14 4.81
N LEU A 260 8.22 -17.11 6.06
CA LEU A 260 6.85 -17.51 6.40
C LEU A 260 5.79 -16.63 5.73
N ARG A 261 6.06 -15.32 5.62
CA ARG A 261 5.21 -14.39 4.89
C ARG A 261 5.21 -14.66 3.40
N LEU A 262 6.35 -15.04 2.81
CA LEU A 262 6.44 -15.42 1.41
C LEU A 262 5.62 -16.68 1.10
N GLU A 263 5.75 -17.71 1.94
CA GLU A 263 4.94 -18.94 1.81
C GLU A 263 3.44 -18.62 1.87
N SER A 264 3.04 -17.81 2.85
CA SER A 264 1.65 -17.36 3.01
C SER A 264 1.17 -16.55 1.80
N ALA A 265 2.00 -15.62 1.30
CA ALA A 265 1.68 -14.79 0.13
C ALA A 265 1.46 -15.64 -1.12
N LYS A 266 2.33 -16.62 -1.36
CA LYS A 266 2.20 -17.55 -2.49
C LYS A 266 0.96 -18.43 -2.36
N ALA A 267 0.66 -18.93 -1.16
CA ALA A 267 -0.52 -19.74 -0.91
C ALA A 267 -1.81 -18.95 -1.17
N GLN A 268 -1.90 -17.72 -0.66
CA GLN A 268 -3.03 -16.81 -0.88
C GLN A 268 -3.18 -16.44 -2.36
N ALA A 269 -2.07 -16.14 -3.06
CA ALA A 269 -2.11 -15.88 -4.49
C ALA A 269 -2.64 -17.08 -5.29
N ALA A 270 -2.16 -18.28 -4.98
CA ALA A 270 -2.62 -19.50 -5.65
C ALA A 270 -4.09 -19.81 -5.34
N GLU A 271 -4.57 -19.51 -4.13
CA GLU A 271 -5.99 -19.62 -3.78
C GLU A 271 -6.86 -18.66 -4.56
N ARG A 272 -6.47 -17.37 -4.64
CA ARG A 272 -7.18 -16.36 -5.44
C ARG A 272 -7.24 -16.76 -6.92
N GLU A 273 -6.13 -17.23 -7.49
CA GLU A 273 -6.11 -17.74 -8.88
C GLU A 273 -7.10 -18.89 -9.08
N ARG A 274 -7.17 -19.84 -8.14
CA ARG A 274 -8.15 -20.94 -8.19
C ARG A 274 -9.59 -20.45 -8.08
N GLU A 275 -9.87 -19.47 -7.23
CA GLU A 275 -11.21 -18.89 -7.10
C GLU A 275 -11.63 -18.13 -8.35
N GLU A 276 -10.73 -17.36 -8.96
CA GLU A 276 -10.99 -16.67 -10.22
C GLU A 276 -11.27 -17.64 -11.36
N LEU A 277 -10.50 -18.72 -11.47
CA LEU A 277 -10.75 -19.77 -12.46
C LEU A 277 -12.13 -20.41 -12.26
N LYS A 278 -12.49 -20.77 -11.02
CA LYS A 278 -13.83 -21.30 -10.71
C LYS A 278 -14.95 -20.32 -11.05
N LYS A 279 -14.77 -19.02 -10.80
CA LYS A 279 -15.75 -17.99 -11.17
C LYS A 279 -15.94 -17.93 -12.68
N ARG A 280 -14.85 -17.92 -13.45
CA ARG A 280 -14.90 -17.94 -14.93
C ARG A 280 -15.57 -19.20 -15.46
N GLU A 281 -15.22 -20.37 -14.93
CA GLU A 281 -15.85 -21.64 -15.30
C GLU A 281 -17.36 -21.68 -14.97
N ASN A 282 -17.77 -21.10 -13.84
CA ASN A 282 -19.20 -20.99 -13.49
C ASN A 282 -19.95 -19.99 -14.39
N GLU A 283 -19.30 -18.89 -14.78
CA GLU A 283 -19.86 -17.91 -15.73
C GLU A 283 -19.97 -18.51 -17.15
N GLU A 284 -19.02 -19.35 -17.55
CA GLU A 284 -19.02 -20.05 -18.85
C GLU A 284 -20.01 -21.24 -18.89
N ASN A 285 -20.15 -22.01 -17.80
CA ASN A 285 -21.06 -23.16 -17.71
C ASN A 285 -22.49 -22.80 -17.23
N GLY A 286 -22.72 -21.57 -16.75
CA GLY A 286 -23.97 -21.09 -16.18
C GLY A 286 -24.82 -20.19 -17.10
N GLY A 287 -24.52 -20.11 -18.40
CA GLY A 287 -25.39 -19.47 -19.39
C GLY A 287 -26.79 -20.12 -19.42
N PRO A 288 -27.88 -19.38 -19.62
CA PRO A 288 -29.22 -19.84 -19.27
C PRO A 288 -29.67 -21.04 -20.12
N ILE A 289 -29.74 -22.21 -19.49
CA ILE A 289 -30.65 -23.30 -19.89
C ILE A 289 -31.85 -23.23 -18.95
N SER A 290 -32.75 -22.26 -19.18
CA SER A 290 -34.18 -22.40 -18.86
C SER A 290 -34.94 -21.17 -19.34
N GLU A 291 -35.31 -21.18 -20.61
CA GLU A 291 -36.71 -20.96 -20.99
C GLU A 291 -36.84 -21.57 -22.37
N ALA A 292 -37.32 -22.81 -22.41
CA ALA A 292 -37.94 -23.32 -23.61
C ALA A 292 -39.06 -22.33 -23.93
N LYS A 293 -38.79 -21.43 -24.88
CA LYS A 293 -39.79 -20.59 -25.50
C LYS A 293 -40.84 -21.54 -26.06
N GLU A 294 -41.97 -21.66 -25.38
CA GLU A 294 -43.18 -22.19 -25.99
C GLU A 294 -43.42 -21.36 -27.24
N VAL A 295 -43.12 -21.97 -28.38
CA VAL A 295 -43.48 -21.45 -29.69
C VAL A 295 -45.00 -21.54 -29.73
N TYR A 296 -45.67 -20.44 -29.44
CA TYR A 296 -47.03 -20.21 -29.90
C TYR A 296 -46.98 -20.19 -31.43
N LEU A 297 -47.28 -21.34 -32.04
CA LEU A 297 -47.67 -21.40 -33.44
C LEU A 297 -49.09 -20.84 -33.52
N GLU A 298 -49.19 -19.58 -33.92
CA GLU A 298 -50.41 -19.04 -34.53
C GLU A 298 -50.77 -19.93 -35.72
N SER A 299 -51.86 -20.69 -35.60
CA SER A 299 -52.55 -21.28 -36.73
C SER A 299 -53.75 -20.39 -37.06
N ASP A 300 -53.51 -19.40 -37.91
CA ASP A 300 -54.58 -18.84 -38.74
C ASP A 300 -54.99 -19.91 -39.75
N ALA A 301 -56.23 -20.38 -39.61
CA ALA A 301 -56.97 -21.04 -40.68
C ALA A 301 -58.42 -20.54 -40.59
N ASP A 302 -58.74 -19.59 -41.45
CA ASP A 302 -60.08 -19.37 -41.98
C ASP A 302 -60.67 -20.73 -42.42
N ASP A 303 -61.92 -21.05 -42.03
CA ASP A 303 -63.04 -21.02 -42.97
C ASP A 303 -64.38 -21.48 -42.33
N ALA A 304 -65.43 -20.77 -42.72
CA ALA A 304 -66.76 -21.25 -43.07
C ALA A 304 -67.82 -21.72 -42.02
N GLU A 305 -68.99 -21.07 -42.17
CA GLU A 305 -70.39 -21.52 -41.97
C GLU A 305 -70.96 -21.66 -40.54
N ALA A 306 -72.01 -20.90 -40.22
CA ALA A 306 -73.40 -21.21 -40.61
C ALA A 306 -74.45 -20.36 -39.84
N VAL A 307 -75.45 -19.88 -40.60
CA VAL A 307 -76.82 -19.40 -40.25
C VAL A 307 -76.98 -18.03 -39.58
#